data_AF-A0A8J9RBC5-F1
#
_entry.id   AF-A0A8J9RBC5-F1
#
_cell.length_a   1.000
_cell.length_b   1.000
_cell.length_c   1.000
_cell.angle_alpha   90.00
_cell.angle_beta   90.00
_cell.angle_gamma   90.00
#
_symmetry.space_group_name_H-M   'P 1'
#
loop_
_entity.id
_entity.type
_entity.pdbx_description
1 polymer ?
#
loop_
_entity_poly.entity_id
_entity_poly.type
_entity_poly.pdbx_seq_one_letter_code
_entity_poly.pdbx_strand_id
1 'polypeptide(L)' 'MTANRGPDDKKTLTREEEPEQYWQTASEKKGENPLKDPLAIIGIVSIFLPFIILAIAIATGVVDVNAGRG' A
#
# COMPACT_ATOMS: atom_id res chain seq x y z
N MET A 1 -47.91 18.16 20.76
CA MET A 1 -46.61 18.39 21.42
C MET A 1 -45.51 18.03 20.43
N THR A 2 -44.95 19.03 19.75
CA THR A 2 -43.88 18.86 18.77
C THR A 2 -42.53 19.11 19.44
N ALA A 3 -41.69 18.08 19.55
CA ALA A 3 -40.33 18.22 20.06
C ALA A 3 -39.44 18.81 18.96
N ASN A 4 -38.92 20.00 19.25
CA ASN A 4 -37.98 20.77 18.46
C ASN A 4 -36.61 20.05 18.44
N ARG A 5 -36.16 19.56 17.28
CA ARG A 5 -34.81 18.99 17.10
C ARG A 5 -33.88 20.10 16.62
N GLY A 6 -33.03 20.58 17.54
CA GLY A 6 -31.97 21.56 17.26
C GLY A 6 -30.85 20.98 16.37
N PRO A 7 -30.04 21.84 15.74
CA PRO A 7 -29.05 21.47 14.73
C PRO A 7 -27.71 21.08 15.37
N ASP A 8 -27.67 19.99 16.13
CA ASP A 8 -26.48 19.58 16.89
C ASP A 8 -25.94 18.19 16.48
N ASP A 9 -26.29 17.71 15.28
CA ASP A 9 -25.79 16.44 14.70
C ASP A 9 -24.34 16.53 14.17
N LYS A 10 -23.48 17.32 14.81
CA LYS A 10 -22.03 17.25 14.59
C LYS A 10 -21.43 16.30 15.61
N LYS A 11 -21.48 15.00 15.31
CA LYS A 11 -20.63 14.01 15.99
C LYS A 11 -19.17 14.38 15.75
N THR A 12 -18.61 15.14 16.68
CA THR A 12 -17.18 15.39 16.77
C THR A 12 -16.47 14.05 16.79
N LEU A 13 -15.61 13.79 15.82
CA LEU A 13 -14.77 12.60 15.77
C LEU A 13 -13.86 12.64 17.01
N THR A 14 -14.26 11.98 18.10
CA THR A 14 -13.44 11.88 19.32
C THR A 14 -12.50 10.69 19.18
N ARG A 15 -11.31 10.77 19.78
CA ARG A 15 -10.32 9.68 19.79
C ARG A 15 -10.88 8.36 20.36
N GLU A 16 -11.93 8.46 21.18
CA GLU A 16 -12.66 7.33 21.77
C GLU A 16 -13.67 6.70 20.80
N GLU A 17 -14.15 7.47 19.81
CA GLU A 17 -15.00 7.01 18.71
C GLU A 17 -14.21 6.62 17.46
N GLU A 18 -12.91 6.92 17.40
CA GLU A 18 -12.02 6.44 16.34
C GLU A 18 -11.85 4.92 16.48
N PRO A 19 -12.04 4.13 15.40
CA PRO A 19 -11.74 2.71 15.46
C PRO A 19 -10.27 2.53 15.83
N GLU A 20 -9.98 1.79 16.93
CA GLU A 20 -8.61 1.51 17.39
C GLU A 20 -7.71 0.92 16.28
N GLN A 21 -8.32 0.36 15.23
CA GLN A 21 -7.69 -0.29 14.10
C GLN A 21 -8.07 0.35 12.77
N TYR A 22 -7.79 1.65 12.59
CA TYR A 22 -7.99 2.25 11.27
C TYR A 22 -6.86 1.92 10.27
N TRP A 23 -5.66 1.55 10.75
CA TRP A 23 -4.45 1.43 9.90
C TRP A 23 -3.88 0.02 9.73
N GLN A 24 -4.48 -0.98 10.36
CA GLN A 24 -4.06 -2.39 10.19
C GLN A 24 -5.29 -3.26 9.94
N THR A 25 -5.26 -3.96 8.82
CA THR A 25 -6.21 -5.01 8.50
C THR A 25 -6.08 -6.17 9.49
N ALA A 26 -7.16 -6.95 9.66
CA ALA A 26 -7.15 -8.11 10.54
C ALA A 26 -6.11 -9.17 10.11
N SER A 27 -5.75 -9.23 8.82
CA SER A 27 -4.72 -10.11 8.29
C SER A 27 -3.31 -9.63 8.63
N GLU A 28 -3.03 -8.32 8.55
CA GLU A 28 -1.76 -7.75 9.00
C GLU A 28 -1.54 -7.96 10.51
N LYS A 29 -2.60 -7.81 11.32
CA LYS A 29 -2.55 -8.08 12.77
C LYS A 29 -2.27 -9.54 13.11
N LYS A 30 -2.69 -10.48 12.25
CA LYS A 30 -2.43 -11.92 12.40
C LYS A 30 -1.00 -12.31 11.98
N GLY A 31 -0.20 -11.37 11.48
CA GLY A 31 1.15 -11.65 10.98
C GLY A 31 1.11 -12.57 9.75
N GLU A 32 0.09 -12.42 8.91
CA GLU A 32 -0.03 -13.22 7.70
C GLU A 32 1.18 -12.97 6.79
N ASN A 33 1.77 -14.05 6.26
CA ASN A 33 2.98 -13.95 5.45
C ASN A 33 2.66 -13.15 4.16
N PRO A 34 3.39 -12.06 3.84
CA PRO A 34 3.19 -11.27 2.62
C PRO A 34 3.28 -12.08 1.32
N LEU A 35 3.92 -13.25 1.35
CA LEU A 35 3.97 -14.19 0.22
C LEU A 35 2.67 -14.99 0.03
N LYS A 36 1.68 -14.82 0.89
CA LYS A 36 0.35 -15.46 0.83
C LYS A 36 -0.78 -14.46 0.59
N ASP A 37 -0.53 -13.17 0.77
CA ASP A 37 -1.48 -12.11 0.44
C ASP A 37 -1.34 -11.73 -1.05
N PRO A 38 -2.38 -11.93 -1.88
CA PRO A 38 -2.36 -11.55 -3.29
C PRO A 38 -1.97 -10.08 -3.53
N LEU A 39 -2.40 -9.16 -2.66
CA LEU A 39 -2.11 -7.74 -2.81
C LEU A 39 -0.63 -7.44 -2.53
N ALA A 40 -0.08 -8.03 -1.48
CA ALA A 40 1.33 -7.90 -1.16
C ALA A 40 2.23 -8.48 -2.27
N ILE A 41 1.85 -9.62 -2.86
CA ILE A 41 2.57 -10.21 -4.00
C ILE A 41 2.58 -9.26 -5.19
N ILE A 42 1.45 -8.65 -5.54
CA ILE A 42 1.36 -7.66 -6.62
C ILE A 42 2.30 -6.47 -6.33
N GLY A 43 2.32 -5.99 -5.09
CA GLY A 43 3.24 -4.94 -4.66
C GLY A 43 4.70 -5.32 -4.87
N ILE A 44 5.11 -6.50 -4.39
CA ILE A 44 6.47 -7.02 -4.56
C ILE A 44 6.84 -7.12 -6.05
N VAL A 45 5.99 -7.76 -6.86
CA VAL A 45 6.25 -7.91 -8.30
C VAL A 45 6.35 -6.53 -8.96
N SER A 46 5.47 -5.59 -8.65
CA SER A 46 5.50 -4.25 -9.26
C SER A 46 6.80 -3.50 -8.99
N ILE A 47 7.39 -3.69 -7.79
CA ILE A 47 8.65 -3.07 -7.40
C ILE A 47 9.83 -3.75 -8.11
N PHE A 48 9.86 -5.09 -8.17
CA PHE A 48 11.00 -5.83 -8.70
C PHE A 48 10.99 -6.00 -10.23
N LEU A 49 9.81 -6.02 -10.86
CA LEU A 49 9.65 -6.17 -12.31
C LEU A 49 10.50 -5.20 -13.14
N PRO A 50 10.58 -3.88 -12.87
CA PRO A 50 11.45 -2.98 -13.64
C PRO A 50 12.93 -3.38 -13.58
N PHE A 51 13.40 -3.90 -12.44
CA PHE A 51 14.79 -4.34 -12.29
C PHE A 51 15.07 -5.66 -13.00
N ILE A 52 14.10 -6.57 -13.03
CA ILE A 52 14.20 -7.82 -13.79
C ILE A 52 14.31 -7.51 -15.28
N ILE A 53 13.45 -6.62 -15.79
CA ILE A 53 13.48 -6.19 -17.19
C ILE A 53 14.82 -5.51 -17.50
N LEU A 54 15.28 -4.61 -16.63
CA LEU A 54 16.56 -3.93 -16.79
C LEU A 54 17.74 -4.92 -16.79
N ALA A 55 17.74 -5.89 -15.88
CA ALA A 55 18.77 -6.92 -15.81
C ALA A 55 18.83 -7.74 -17.11
N ILE A 56 17.69 -8.12 -17.67
CA ILE A 56 17.61 -8.81 -18.96
C ILE A 56 18.13 -7.91 -20.09
N ALA A 57 17.76 -6.63 -20.09
CA ALA A 57 18.22 -5.68 -21.11
C ALA A 57 19.73 -5.48 -21.09
N ILE A 58 20.35 -5.45 -19.90
CA ILE A 58 21.82 -5.42 -19.74
C ILE A 58 22.43 -6.74 -20.22
N ALA A 59 21.90 -7.89 -19.79
CA ALA A 59 22.44 -9.21 -20.11
C ALA A 59 22.38 -9.53 -21.61
N THR A 60 21.37 -9.03 -22.31
CA THR A 60 21.19 -9.19 -23.77
C THR A 60 21.91 -8.13 -24.59
N GLY A 61 22.53 -7.13 -23.94
CA GLY A 61 23.24 -6.04 -24.62
C GLY A 61 22.33 -4.96 -25.21
N VAL A 62 21.03 -4.95 -24.89
CA VAL A 62 20.09 -3.88 -25.27
C VAL A 62 20.42 -2.58 -24.53
N VAL A 63 20.91 -2.68 -23.29
CA VAL A 63 21.38 -1.53 -22.49
C VAL A 63 22.88 -1.65 -22.27
N ASP A 64 23.64 -0.67 -22.76
CA ASP A 64 25.07 -0.53 -22.47
C ASP A 64 25.29 0.32 -21.22
N VAL A 65 25.97 -0.26 -20.24
CA VAL A 65 26.32 0.38 -18.97
C VAL A 65 27.64 1.16 -19.04
N ASN A 66 28.35 1.13 -20.17
CA ASN A 66 29.63 1.81 -20.38
C ASN A 66 29.53 3.08 -21.23
N ALA A 67 28.33 3.48 -21.65
CA ALA A 67 28.09 4.57 -22.60
C ALA A 67 28.68 5.96 -22.22
N GLY A 68 29.17 6.14 -20.99
CA GLY A 68 29.79 7.38 -20.51
C GLY A 68 31.27 7.27 -20.09
N ARG A 69 31.95 6.14 -20.34
CA ARG A 69 33.41 6.03 -20.14
C ARG A 69 34.14 6.39 -21.44
N GLY A 70 34.29 7.69 -21.67
CA GLY A 70 35.09 8.29 -22.75
C GLY A 70 35.84 9.50 -22.24
#